data_AF-A0A1N7RA20-F1
#
_entry.id   AF-A0A1N7RA20-F1
#
_cell.length_a   1.000
_cell.length_b   1.000
_cell.length_c   1.000
_cell.angle_alpha   90.00
_cell.angle_beta   90.00
_cell.angle_gamma   90.00
#
_symmetry.space_group_name_H-M   'P 1'
#
loop_
_entity.id
_entity.type
_entity.pdbx_description
1 polymer ?
#
loop_
_entity_poly.entity_id
_entity_poly.type
_entity_poly.pdbx_seq_one_letter_code
_entity_poly.pdbx_strand_id
1 'polypeptide(L)'
;MESLTRHREGDGPYGAQTVVRALPFVEFIELLEFSHLRFDLPEHGSTTLVGSQEWLRDIREESAQPGSVYVCTTLDALHQAVLAPDNAELSIDMPSDSRVRLRALSRQRGRAAPEPCVRVDLQTLIRRVLVPASAPAHLFDLVRRVVMTRLWVDVARVSSSRI
;
A
#
# COMPACT_ATOMS: atom_id res chain seq x y z
N MET A 1 -22.66 3.58 48.51
CA MET A 1 -23.43 2.73 47.59
C MET A 1 -23.95 3.69 46.54
N GLU A 2 -23.47 3.74 45.32
CA GLU A 2 -23.23 2.65 44.37
C GLU A 2 -21.85 2.76 43.71
N SER A 3 -21.16 1.62 43.63
CA SER A 3 -20.04 1.41 42.73
C SER A 3 -20.60 0.97 41.39
N LEU A 4 -20.31 1.73 40.33
CA LEU A 4 -20.42 1.25 38.95
C LEU A 4 -19.01 1.20 38.35
N THR A 5 -18.40 0.04 38.56
CA THR A 5 -17.67 -0.75 37.58
C THR A 5 -17.15 -0.04 36.33
N ARG A 6 -15.81 0.11 36.32
CA ARG A 6 -14.89 -0.22 35.23
C ARG A 6 -15.55 -0.50 33.86
N HIS A 7 -15.32 0.41 32.91
CA HIS A 7 -14.96 0.01 31.56
C HIS A 7 -13.54 0.52 31.29
N ARG A 8 -12.58 -0.39 31.47
CA ARG A 8 -11.23 -0.28 30.91
C ARG A 8 -11.33 -0.90 29.52
N GLU A 9 -11.73 -0.12 28.52
CA GLU A 9 -11.36 -0.44 27.13
C GLU A 9 -9.82 -0.36 27.11
N GLY A 10 -9.06 -1.43 26.94
CA GLY A 10 -9.35 -2.60 26.12
C GLY A 10 -9.05 -2.25 24.67
N ASP A 11 -7.75 -2.14 24.37
CA ASP A 11 -7.11 -2.62 23.14
C ASP A 11 -7.92 -2.54 21.82
N GLY A 12 -7.51 -1.67 20.89
CA GLY A 12 -7.85 -1.81 19.46
C GLY A 12 -7.76 -0.52 18.63
N PRO A 13 -7.71 -0.58 17.27
CA PRO A 13 -7.15 -1.61 16.39
C PRO A 13 -6.14 -0.97 15.39
N TYR A 14 -5.02 -1.63 15.11
CA TYR A 14 -4.14 -1.22 14.00
C TYR A 14 -4.85 -1.30 12.62
N GLY A 15 -6.05 -1.88 12.56
CA GLY A 15 -6.80 -2.13 11.33
C GLY A 15 -7.53 -0.97 10.68
N ALA A 16 -7.81 0.12 11.39
CA ALA A 16 -8.47 1.28 10.79
C ALA A 16 -7.48 2.25 10.12
N GLN A 17 -6.18 2.03 10.30
CA GLN A 17 -5.18 2.99 9.87
C GLN A 17 -5.01 2.97 8.37
N THR A 18 -5.35 4.09 7.73
CA THR A 18 -5.05 4.32 6.32
C THR A 18 -3.55 4.31 6.10
N VAL A 19 -3.12 3.59 5.08
CA VAL A 19 -1.77 3.66 4.55
C VAL A 19 -1.82 3.86 3.05
N VAL A 20 -0.81 4.51 2.51
CA VAL A 20 -0.83 5.01 1.15
C VAL A 20 0.52 4.81 0.50
N ARG A 21 0.52 4.37 -0.75
CA ARG A 21 1.72 4.29 -1.58
C ARG A 21 1.56 5.18 -2.80
N ALA A 22 2.57 6.02 -3.03
CA ALA A 22 2.71 6.76 -4.28
C ALA A 22 3.30 5.83 -5.35
N LEU A 23 2.64 5.75 -6.50
CA LEU A 23 3.07 4.98 -7.64
C LEU A 23 3.25 5.89 -8.85
N PRO A 24 4.32 5.71 -9.65
CA PRO A 24 4.31 6.19 -11.02
C PRO A 24 3.09 5.65 -11.75
N PHE A 25 2.50 6.44 -12.66
CA PHE A 25 1.31 6.01 -13.41
C PHE A 25 1.52 4.66 -14.12
N VAL A 26 2.71 4.41 -14.68
CA VAL A 26 3.03 3.14 -15.33
C VAL A 26 2.98 1.96 -14.35
N GLU A 27 3.58 2.09 -13.16
CA GLU A 27 3.53 1.05 -12.13
C GLU A 27 2.09 0.81 -11.64
N PHE A 28 1.28 1.87 -11.56
CA PHE A 28 -0.13 1.73 -11.24
C PHE A 28 -0.90 0.93 -12.30
N ILE A 29 -0.64 1.15 -13.58
CA ILE A 29 -1.24 0.34 -14.66
C ILE A 29 -0.77 -1.11 -14.58
N GLU A 30 0.52 -1.36 -14.35
CA GLU A 30 1.06 -2.71 -14.15
C GLU A 30 0.38 -3.42 -12.98
N LEU A 31 0.20 -2.73 -11.84
CA LEU A 31 -0.53 -3.26 -10.69
C LEU A 31 -1.96 -3.66 -11.08
N LEU A 32 -2.69 -2.81 -11.80
CA LEU A 32 -4.05 -3.09 -12.22
C LEU A 32 -4.16 -4.18 -13.30
N GLU A 33 -3.13 -4.40 -14.10
CA GLU A 33 -3.10 -5.42 -15.17
C GLU A 33 -2.74 -6.78 -14.60
N PHE A 34 -1.65 -6.83 -13.85
CA PHE A 34 -1.04 -8.08 -13.43
C PHE A 34 -1.39 -8.47 -12.01
N SER A 35 -2.09 -7.58 -11.27
CA SER A 35 -2.34 -7.77 -9.82
C SER A 35 -1.05 -8.03 -9.06
N HIS A 36 0.03 -7.38 -9.48
CA HIS A 36 1.38 -7.53 -8.93
C HIS A 36 1.86 -6.23 -8.29
N LEU A 37 2.36 -6.35 -7.07
CA LEU A 37 2.91 -5.26 -6.29
C LEU A 37 4.44 -5.41 -6.25
N ARG A 38 5.19 -4.44 -6.81
CA ARG A 38 6.64 -4.54 -7.08
C ARG A 38 7.54 -4.15 -5.90
N PHE A 39 8.30 -5.08 -5.35
CA PHE A 39 9.29 -4.76 -4.34
C PHE A 39 10.51 -4.01 -4.89
N ASP A 40 10.98 -3.05 -4.10
CA ASP A 40 12.31 -2.48 -4.27
C ASP A 40 13.33 -3.51 -3.80
N LEU A 41 14.35 -3.74 -4.63
CA LEU A 41 15.44 -4.65 -4.31
C LEU A 41 16.28 -4.08 -3.15
N PRO A 42 16.82 -4.94 -2.28
CA PRO A 42 17.68 -4.47 -1.21
C PRO A 42 18.97 -3.86 -1.79
N GLU A 43 19.36 -2.68 -1.31
CA GLU A 43 20.58 -1.99 -1.76
C GLU A 43 21.86 -2.80 -1.49
N HIS A 44 21.80 -3.72 -0.53
CA HIS A 44 22.92 -4.58 -0.14
C HIS A 44 22.47 -6.03 -0.24
N GLY A 45 23.34 -6.92 -0.73
CA GLY A 45 23.07 -8.32 -1.09
C GLY A 45 22.62 -9.22 0.07
N SER A 46 21.49 -8.88 0.68
CA SER A 46 20.83 -9.64 1.71
C SER A 46 20.46 -11.00 1.15
N THR A 47 20.95 -12.04 1.81
CA THR A 47 20.67 -13.42 1.40
C THR A 47 19.26 -13.87 1.78
N THR A 48 18.55 -13.07 2.58
CA THR A 48 17.22 -13.40 3.11
C THR A 48 16.14 -12.41 2.69
N LEU A 49 16.47 -11.16 2.38
CA LEU A 49 15.49 -10.17 1.93
C LEU A 49 15.38 -10.20 0.41
N VAL A 50 14.19 -10.57 -0.10
CA VAL A 50 13.89 -10.56 -1.54
C VAL A 50 13.69 -9.12 -2.00
N GLY A 51 12.97 -8.34 -1.20
CA GLY A 51 12.72 -6.93 -1.43
C GLY A 51 11.76 -6.35 -0.40
N SER A 52 11.59 -5.03 -0.47
CA SER A 52 10.70 -4.31 0.43
C SER A 52 9.98 -3.18 -0.27
N GLN A 53 8.89 -2.72 0.32
CA GLN A 53 8.17 -1.53 -0.10
C GLN A 53 7.82 -0.69 1.10
N GLU A 54 7.91 0.62 0.93
CA GLU A 54 7.45 1.58 1.92
C GLU A 54 6.08 2.16 1.56
N TRP A 55 5.25 2.28 2.59
CA TRP A 55 3.92 2.88 2.58
C TRP A 55 3.90 3.99 3.63
N LEU A 56 3.20 5.07 3.35
CA LEU A 56 3.02 6.21 4.25
C LEU A 56 1.71 6.04 5.02
N ARG A 57 1.70 6.36 6.32
CA ARG A 57 0.46 6.37 7.13
C ARG A 57 -0.41 7.60 6.86
N ASP A 58 0.10 8.58 6.13
CA ASP A 58 -0.60 9.81 5.75
C ASP A 58 0.03 10.43 4.48
N ILE A 59 -0.75 11.14 3.68
CA ILE A 59 -0.27 11.93 2.54
C ILE A 59 -0.34 13.40 2.90
N ARG A 60 0.81 14.03 3.09
CA ARG A 60 0.88 15.49 3.17
C ARG A 60 0.91 16.08 1.77
N GLU A 61 0.07 17.08 1.51
CA GLU A 61 -0.06 17.73 0.20
C GLU A 61 1.29 18.25 -0.33
N GLU A 62 2.16 18.74 0.54
CA GLU A 62 3.52 19.20 0.22
C GLU A 62 4.44 18.10 -0.32
N SER A 63 4.14 16.83 -0.03
CA SER A 63 4.86 15.66 -0.52
C SER A 63 4.24 15.05 -1.79
N ALA A 64 3.16 15.66 -2.31
CA ALA A 64 2.44 15.14 -3.46
C ALA A 64 3.20 15.39 -4.78
N GLN A 65 3.70 14.33 -5.41
CA GLN A 65 4.44 14.41 -6.67
C GLN A 65 3.47 14.51 -7.85
N PRO A 66 3.55 15.54 -8.71
CA PRO A 66 2.55 15.83 -9.76
C PRO A 66 2.28 14.74 -10.82
N GLY A 67 3.06 13.66 -10.85
CA GLY A 67 2.89 12.50 -11.75
C GLY A 67 2.54 11.19 -11.05
N SER A 68 2.39 11.21 -9.72
CA SER A 68 2.11 10.01 -8.94
C SER A 68 0.62 9.76 -8.77
N VAL A 69 0.26 8.48 -8.71
CA VAL A 69 -1.05 7.96 -8.32
C VAL A 69 -0.92 7.36 -6.95
N TYR A 70 -1.79 7.73 -6.03
CA TYR A 70 -1.73 7.32 -4.64
C TYR A 70 -2.74 6.21 -4.39
N VAL A 71 -2.25 5.01 -4.11
CA VAL A 71 -3.09 3.87 -3.75
C VAL A 71 -3.29 3.88 -2.24
N CYS A 72 -4.54 4.07 -1.83
CA CYS A 72 -4.91 4.08 -0.42
C CYS A 72 -5.49 2.72 -0.02
N THR A 73 -5.04 2.24 1.13
CA THR A 73 -5.49 1.00 1.76
C THR A 73 -5.55 1.18 3.28
N THR A 74 -5.89 0.12 4.00
CA THR A 74 -5.70 0.05 5.45
C THR A 74 -4.58 -0.92 5.76
N LEU A 75 -3.96 -0.83 6.93
CA LEU A 75 -2.91 -1.77 7.31
C LEU A 75 -3.40 -3.24 7.30
N ASP A 76 -4.63 -3.48 7.79
CA ASP A 76 -5.23 -4.82 7.76
C ASP A 76 -5.52 -5.27 6.33
N ALA A 77 -6.05 -4.39 5.49
CA ALA A 77 -6.30 -4.72 4.09
C ALA A 77 -4.99 -4.98 3.33
N LEU A 78 -3.91 -4.26 3.64
CA LEU A 78 -2.58 -4.53 3.10
C LEU A 78 -2.11 -5.93 3.52
N HIS A 79 -2.30 -6.31 4.77
CA HIS A 79 -1.94 -7.65 5.24
C HIS A 79 -2.78 -8.75 4.57
N GLN A 80 -4.08 -8.53 4.42
CA GLN A 80 -5.02 -9.51 3.85
C GLN A 80 -4.89 -9.65 2.34
N ALA A 81 -4.59 -8.56 1.63
CA ALA A 81 -4.56 -8.56 0.18
C ALA A 81 -3.31 -9.23 -0.40
N VAL A 82 -2.20 -9.26 0.34
CA VAL A 82 -0.92 -9.73 -0.19
C VAL A 82 -0.83 -11.24 -0.03
N LEU A 83 -0.68 -11.94 -1.15
CA LEU A 83 -0.57 -13.40 -1.19
C LEU A 83 0.89 -13.80 -1.07
N ALA A 84 1.25 -14.48 0.03
CA ALA A 84 2.62 -14.95 0.25
C ALA A 84 3.09 -15.85 -0.90
N PRO A 85 4.24 -15.56 -1.54
CA PRO A 85 4.85 -16.45 -2.51
C PRO A 85 5.21 -17.80 -1.86
N ASP A 86 5.13 -18.92 -2.60
CA ASP A 86 5.41 -20.26 -2.05
C ASP A 86 6.77 -20.39 -1.36
N ASN A 87 7.75 -19.58 -1.79
CA ASN A 87 9.13 -19.57 -1.31
C ASN A 87 9.51 -18.35 -0.47
N ALA A 88 8.55 -17.48 -0.11
CA ALA A 88 8.82 -16.29 0.68
C ALA A 88 7.78 -16.08 1.79
N GLU A 89 8.25 -15.54 2.91
CA GLU A 89 7.41 -15.08 4.00
C GLU A 89 7.23 -13.57 3.92
N LEU A 90 6.00 -13.11 4.16
CA LEU A 90 5.71 -11.69 4.21
C LEU A 90 5.78 -11.19 5.64
N SER A 91 6.45 -10.06 5.82
CA SER A 91 6.54 -9.37 7.10
C SER A 91 6.18 -7.92 6.92
N ILE A 92 5.33 -7.40 7.80
CA ILE A 92 4.98 -5.98 7.85
C ILE A 92 5.56 -5.41 9.15
N ASP A 93 6.39 -4.38 9.04
CA ASP A 93 6.91 -3.63 10.18
C ASP A 93 6.68 -2.12 10.05
N MET A 94 6.88 -1.40 11.15
CA MET A 94 6.73 0.05 11.24
C MET A 94 8.09 0.68 11.53
N PRO A 95 8.88 1.03 10.51
CA PRO A 95 10.20 1.63 10.75
C PRO A 95 10.12 3.02 11.40
N SER A 96 8.98 3.70 11.31
CA SER A 96 8.70 4.95 12.00
C SER A 96 7.20 5.16 12.20
N ASP A 97 6.83 6.16 13.01
CA ASP A 97 5.43 6.52 13.23
C ASP A 97 4.70 6.99 11.96
N SER A 98 5.40 7.30 10.88
CA SER A 98 4.79 7.73 9.61
C SER A 98 4.88 6.70 8.50
N ARG A 99 5.57 5.57 8.73
CA ARG A 99 5.87 4.59 7.68
C ARG A 99 5.51 3.18 8.08
N VAL A 100 5.00 2.44 7.11
CA VAL A 100 4.80 1.00 7.15
C VAL A 100 5.67 0.39 6.07
N ARG A 101 6.32 -0.72 6.36
CA ARG A 101 7.17 -1.41 5.40
C ARG A 101 6.71 -2.85 5.26
N LEU A 102 6.41 -3.24 4.02
CA LEU A 102 6.15 -4.62 3.63
C LEU A 102 7.47 -5.22 3.14
N ARG A 103 7.82 -6.41 3.63
CA ARG A 103 9.03 -7.15 3.24
C ARG A 103 8.66 -8.55 2.79
N ALA A 104 9.36 -9.05 1.78
CA ALA A 104 9.36 -10.46 1.41
C ALA A 104 10.70 -11.09 1.80
N LEU A 105 10.65 -12.13 2.63
CA LEU A 105 11.81 -12.83 3.17
C LEU A 105 11.89 -14.23 2.54
N SER A 106 13.00 -14.58 1.90
CA SER A 106 13.18 -15.90 1.30
C SER A 106 13.24 -16.99 2.38
N ARG A 107 12.44 -18.05 2.19
CA ARG A 107 12.48 -19.25 3.04
C ARG A 107 13.57 -20.25 2.62
N GLN A 108 14.07 -20.14 1.38
CA GLN A 108 15.06 -21.08 0.83
C GLN A 108 16.38 -20.39 0.51
N ARG A 109 17.45 -20.84 1.18
CA ARG A 109 18.83 -20.45 0.86
C ARG A 109 19.23 -21.14 -0.45
N GLY A 110 19.51 -20.37 -1.50
CA GLY A 110 20.16 -20.86 -2.72
C GLY A 110 19.27 -21.24 -3.91
N ARG A 111 17.97 -20.92 -3.90
CA ARG A 111 17.12 -20.99 -5.11
C ARG A 111 17.13 -19.65 -5.85
N ALA A 112 16.84 -19.66 -7.15
CA ALA A 112 16.73 -18.45 -7.97
C ALA A 112 15.92 -17.37 -7.23
N ALA A 113 16.42 -16.12 -7.25
CA ALA A 113 15.77 -15.01 -6.58
C ALA A 113 14.31 -14.93 -7.05
N PRO A 114 13.32 -14.99 -6.14
CA PRO A 114 11.94 -14.81 -6.53
C PRO A 114 11.79 -13.48 -7.26
N GLU A 115 10.82 -13.40 -8.17
CA GLU A 115 10.50 -12.14 -8.82
C GLU A 115 10.28 -11.07 -7.74
N PRO A 116 10.80 -9.84 -7.92
CA PRO A 116 10.67 -8.77 -6.93
C PRO A 116 9.27 -8.17 -7.00
N CYS A 117 8.24 -9.02 -6.98
CA CYS A 117 6.86 -8.63 -6.93
C CYS A 117 6.05 -9.69 -6.18
N VAL A 118 4.89 -9.30 -5.68
CA VAL A 118 3.98 -10.19 -4.98
C VAL A 118 2.58 -10.05 -5.56
N ARG A 119 1.88 -11.18 -5.67
CA ARG A 119 0.49 -11.20 -6.10
C ARG A 119 -0.38 -10.58 -5.02
N VAL A 120 -1.33 -9.76 -5.43
CA VAL A 120 -2.27 -9.11 -4.53
C VAL A 120 -3.70 -9.29 -5.00
N ASP A 121 -4.62 -9.37 -4.06
CA ASP A 121 -6.03 -9.13 -4.32
C ASP A 121 -6.27 -7.61 -4.41
N LEU A 122 -6.49 -7.12 -5.63
CA LEU A 122 -6.71 -5.69 -5.88
C LEU A 122 -7.96 -5.14 -5.18
N GLN A 123 -9.02 -5.93 -5.02
CA GLN A 123 -10.26 -5.45 -4.40
C GLN A 123 -10.10 -5.27 -2.89
N THR A 124 -9.32 -6.17 -2.26
CA THR A 124 -8.97 -6.03 -0.86
C THR A 124 -7.94 -4.91 -0.68
N LEU A 125 -6.91 -4.86 -1.54
CA LEU A 125 -5.80 -3.92 -1.44
C LEU A 125 -6.27 -2.48 -1.64
N ILE A 126 -6.91 -2.17 -2.77
CA ILE A 126 -7.15 -0.79 -3.17
C ILE A 126 -8.53 -0.37 -2.66
N ARG A 127 -8.55 0.54 -1.68
CA ARG A 127 -9.81 1.10 -1.15
C ARG A 127 -10.17 2.42 -1.82
N ARG A 128 -9.16 3.18 -2.23
CA ARG A 128 -9.31 4.46 -2.90
C ARG A 128 -8.07 4.78 -3.71
N VAL A 129 -8.25 5.53 -4.80
CA VAL A 129 -7.15 6.06 -5.59
C VAL A 129 -7.19 7.58 -5.52
N LEU A 130 -6.07 8.20 -5.16
CA LEU A 130 -5.94 9.64 -5.13
C LEU A 130 -4.95 10.11 -6.20
N VAL A 131 -5.22 11.26 -6.78
CA VAL A 131 -4.33 11.95 -7.73
C VAL A 131 -4.05 13.34 -7.17
N PRO A 132 -2.80 13.85 -7.21
CA PRO A 132 -2.49 15.20 -6.74
C PRO A 132 -3.40 16.26 -7.37
N ALA A 133 -3.78 17.29 -6.61
CA ALA A 133 -4.46 18.45 -7.18
C ALA A 133 -3.62 19.12 -8.28
N SER A 134 -2.30 19.13 -8.13
CA SER A 134 -1.33 19.66 -9.10
C SER A 134 -1.20 18.83 -10.38
N ALA A 135 -1.71 17.60 -10.41
CA ALA A 135 -1.62 16.75 -11.58
C ALA A 135 -2.50 17.27 -12.74
N PRO A 136 -2.04 17.15 -14.00
CA PRO A 136 -2.84 17.56 -15.16
C PRO A 136 -4.24 16.93 -15.19
N ALA A 137 -5.22 17.65 -15.74
CA ALA A 137 -6.60 17.17 -15.88
C ALA A 137 -6.70 15.83 -16.61
N HIS A 138 -5.97 15.69 -17.73
CA HIS A 138 -5.96 14.48 -18.53
C HIS A 138 -5.44 13.25 -17.77
N LEU A 139 -4.48 13.42 -16.85
CA LEU A 139 -3.96 12.32 -16.04
C LEU A 139 -5.04 11.82 -15.07
N PHE A 140 -5.76 12.73 -14.41
CA PHE A 140 -6.87 12.36 -13.53
C PHE A 140 -7.98 11.62 -14.29
N ASP A 141 -8.37 12.12 -15.47
CA ASP A 141 -9.41 11.48 -16.28
C ASP A 141 -8.99 10.08 -16.74
N LEU A 142 -7.71 9.92 -17.09
CA LEU A 142 -7.15 8.62 -17.47
C LEU A 142 -7.15 7.65 -16.28
N VAL A 143 -6.65 8.06 -15.11
CA VAL A 143 -6.67 7.24 -13.89
C VAL A 143 -8.10 6.84 -13.54
N ARG A 144 -9.03 7.80 -13.54
CA ARG A 144 -10.44 7.56 -13.25
C ARG A 144 -11.03 6.52 -14.20
N ARG A 145 -10.77 6.65 -15.50
CA ARG A 145 -11.29 5.72 -16.51
C ARG A 145 -10.74 4.30 -16.30
N VAL A 146 -9.43 4.17 -16.09
CA VAL A 146 -8.82 2.84 -15.93
C VAL A 146 -9.30 2.18 -14.64
N VAL A 147 -9.35 2.94 -13.53
CA VAL A 147 -9.87 2.43 -12.25
C VAL A 147 -11.30 1.96 -12.42
N MET A 148 -12.21 2.82 -12.89
CA MET A 148 -13.64 2.48 -13.01
C MET A 148 -13.91 1.29 -13.93
N THR A 149 -12.98 0.96 -14.84
CA THR A 149 -13.10 -0.21 -15.71
C THR A 149 -12.72 -1.52 -14.99
N ARG A 150 -11.88 -1.46 -13.95
CA ARG A 150 -11.28 -2.64 -13.30
C ARG A 150 -11.64 -2.79 -11.83
N LEU A 151 -11.92 -1.68 -11.15
CA LEU A 151 -12.17 -1.55 -9.72
C LEU A 151 -13.29 -0.54 -9.49
N TRP A 152 -14.24 -0.92 -8.65
CA TRP A 152 -15.37 -0.06 -8.27
C TRP A 152 -15.03 0.76 -7.03
N VAL A 153 -13.94 1.52 -7.10
CA VAL A 153 -13.41 2.30 -5.98
C VAL A 153 -13.40 3.79 -6.30
N ASP A 154 -13.43 4.63 -5.27
CA ASP A 154 -13.42 6.08 -5.45
C ASP A 154 -12.07 6.56 -6.03
N VAL A 155 -12.16 7.52 -6.96
CA VAL A 155 -11.01 8.22 -7.54
C VAL A 155 -11.20 9.72 -7.32
N ALA A 156 -10.34 10.29 -6.49
CA ALA A 156 -10.45 11.68 -6.09
C ALA A 156 -9.14 12.45 -6.27
N ARG A 157 -9.25 13.77 -6.28
CA ARG A 157 -8.08 14.63 -6.12
C ARG A 157 -7.76 14.80 -4.65
N VAL A 158 -6.47 14.88 -4.31
CA VAL A 158 -6.03 15.29 -2.98
C VAL A 158 -6.37 16.77 -2.84
N SER A 159 -7.42 17.11 -2.09
CA SER A 159 -7.81 18.50 -1.78
C SER A 159 -7.36 18.82 -0.36
N SER A 160 -6.78 20.00 -0.15
CA SER A 160 -6.26 20.54 1.13
C SER A 160 -7.16 20.46 2.38
N SER A 161 -8.44 20.09 2.24
CA SER A 161 -9.38 20.04 3.37
C SER A 161 -9.41 18.66 4.01
N ARG A 162 -8.52 18.44 4.98
CA ARG A 162 -8.55 17.42 6.05
C ARG A 162 -8.71 15.96 5.59
N ILE A 163 -7.63 15.20 5.73
CA ILE A 163 -7.67 13.78 6.12
C ILE A 163 -7.29 13.75 7.61
#